data_AF-A0AAU1KXL7-F1
#
_entry.id   AF-A0AAU1KXL7-F1
#
_cell.length_a   1.000
_cell.length_b   1.000
_cell.length_c   1.000
_cell.angle_alpha   90.00
_cell.angle_beta   90.00
_cell.angle_gamma   90.00
#
_symmetry.space_group_name_H-M   'P 1'
#
loop_
_entity.id
_entity.type
_entity.pdbx_description
1 polymer ?
#
loop_
_entity_poly.entity_id
_entity_poly.type
_entity_poly.pdbx_seq_one_letter_code
_entity_poly.pdbx_strand_id
1 'polypeptide(L)' 'MTLVRRDLVAEVSADRAVDHGGIFRHPLRFQRLRLDVGVGDVLRFGAGPVAAAG' A
#
# COMPACT_ATOMS: atom_id res chain seq x y z
N MET A 1 -15.72 2.90 17.68
CA MET A 1 -14.76 1.82 17.35
C MET A 1 -15.13 1.26 16.00
N THR A 2 -14.19 1.21 15.06
CA THR A 2 -14.43 0.63 13.73
C THR A 2 -13.90 -0.79 13.71
N LEU A 3 -14.72 -1.76 13.31
CA LEU A 3 -14.32 -3.15 13.15
C LEU A 3 -13.48 -3.27 11.88
N VAL A 4 -12.26 -3.78 12.00
CA VAL A 4 -11.35 -3.98 10.86
C VAL A 4 -10.94 -5.44 10.79
N ARG A 5 -11.03 -6.03 9.60
CA ARG A 5 -10.51 -7.36 9.28
C ARG A 5 -9.01 -7.23 8.97
N ARG A 6 -8.16 -7.73 9.88
CA ARG A 6 -6.69 -7.58 9.82
C ARG A 6 -6.02 -8.44 8.75
N ASP A 7 -6.75 -9.39 8.20
CA ASP A 7 -6.33 -10.39 7.23
C ASP A 7 -6.56 -9.96 5.77
N LEU A 8 -7.19 -8.81 5.55
CA LEU A 8 -7.52 -8.31 4.21
C LEU A 8 -6.42 -7.42 3.64
N VAL A 9 -6.08 -7.66 2.37
CA VAL A 9 -5.09 -6.89 1.62
C VAL A 9 -5.80 -5.93 0.67
N ALA A 10 -5.37 -4.67 0.65
CA ALA A 10 -5.86 -3.64 -0.26
C ALA A 10 -4.73 -3.13 -1.15
N GLU A 11 -5.05 -2.92 -2.42
CA GLU A 11 -4.20 -2.23 -3.37
C GLU A 11 -4.41 -0.72 -3.23
N VAL A 12 -3.32 0.02 -3.11
CA VAL A 12 -3.32 1.48 -3.00
C VAL A 12 -2.28 2.07 -3.95
N SER A 13 -2.58 3.23 -4.53
CA SER A 13 -1.58 4.04 -5.24
C SER A 13 -1.04 5.12 -4.31
N ALA A 14 0.27 5.33 -4.30
CA ALA A 14 0.93 6.38 -3.53
C ALA A 14 1.56 7.40 -4.47
N ASP A 15 1.12 8.66 -4.37
CA ASP A 15 1.79 9.77 -5.06
C ASP A 15 2.98 10.26 -4.21
N ARG A 16 4.10 10.60 -4.85
CA ARG A 16 5.20 11.29 -4.17
C ARG A 16 4.98 12.79 -4.29
N ALA A 17 4.23 13.37 -3.36
CA ALA A 17 4.09 14.82 -3.26
C ALA A 17 5.02 15.36 -2.16
N VAL A 18 5.93 16.26 -2.53
CA VAL A 18 6.71 17.02 -1.56
C VAL A 18 6.13 18.42 -1.55
N ASP A 19 5.69 18.91 -0.40
CA ASP A 19 5.24 20.31 -0.31
C ASP A 19 6.44 21.27 -0.28
N HIS A 20 6.17 22.57 -0.41
CA HIS A 20 7.21 23.61 -0.46
C HIS A 20 8.09 23.68 0.81
N GLY A 21 7.71 23.02 1.90
CA GLY A 21 8.50 22.91 3.14
C GLY A 21 9.36 21.64 3.22
N GLY A 22 9.40 20.82 2.16
CA GLY A 22 10.11 19.54 2.18
C GLY A 22 9.35 18.42 2.90
N ILE A 23 8.08 18.65 3.25
CA ILE A 23 7.26 17.63 3.91
C ILE A 23 6.77 16.65 2.85
N PHE A 24 7.12 15.38 3.04
CA PHE A 24 6.58 14.31 2.22
C PHE A 24 5.12 14.06 2.58
N ARG A 25 4.23 14.49 1.70
CA ARG A 25 2.84 14.07 1.69
C ARG A 25 2.79 12.91 0.72
N HIS A 26 2.52 11.72 1.21
CA HIS A 26 2.28 10.57 0.33
C HIS A 26 0.77 10.39 0.22
N PRO A 27 0.04 11.14 -0.64
CA PRO A 27 -1.36 10.85 -0.89
C PRO A 27 -1.51 9.37 -1.25
N LEU A 28 -2.27 8.65 -0.44
CA LEU A 28 -2.66 7.28 -0.73
C LEU A 28 -4.08 7.29 -1.27
N ARG A 29 -4.30 6.60 -2.38
CA ARG A 29 -5.64 6.38 -2.93
C ARG A 29 -5.93 4.89 -2.91
N PHE A 30 -7.07 4.54 -2.34
CA PHE A 30 -7.56 3.17 -2.37
C PHE A 30 -7.98 2.80 -3.79
N GLN A 31 -7.51 1.65 -4.26
CA GLN A 31 -7.87 1.15 -5.59
C GLN A 31 -8.89 0.01 -5.48
N ARG A 32 -8.53 -1.06 -4.76
CA ARG A 32 -9.39 -2.25 -4.63
C ARG A 32 -8.96 -3.14 -3.47
N LEU A 33 -9.87 -4.00 -3.04
CA LEU A 33 -9.55 -5.12 -2.17
C LEU A 33 -9.02 -6.30 -3.00
N ARG A 34 -7.88 -6.86 -2.60
CA ARG A 34 -7.25 -8.04 -3.24
C ARG A 34 -7.63 -9.28 -2.45
N LEU A 35 -8.73 -9.93 -2.85
CA LEU A 35 -9.20 -11.18 -2.24
C LEU A 35 -8.36 -12.39 -2.65
N ASP A 36 -7.55 -12.23 -3.69
CA ASP A 36 -6.62 -13.21 -4.27
C ASP A 36 -5.24 -13.21 -3.60
N VAL A 37 -4.96 -12.25 -2.71
CA VAL A 37 -3.65 -12.04 -2.07
C VAL A 37 -3.78 -12.11 -0.57
N GLY A 38 -2.95 -12.92 0.08
CA GLY A 38 -2.86 -12.98 1.54
C GLY A 38 -1.77 -12.07 2.11
N VAL A 39 -1.82 -11.84 3.43
CA VAL A 39 -0.81 -11.01 4.13
C VAL A 39 0.61 -11.55 3.96
N GLY A 40 0.78 -12.87 3.84
CA GLY A 40 2.09 -13.50 3.62
C GLY A 40 2.70 -13.23 2.25
N ASP A 41 1.88 -12.88 1.26
CA ASP A 41 2.30 -12.62 -0.12
C ASP A 41 2.73 -11.15 -0.31
N VAL A 42 2.40 -10.28 0.66
CA VAL A 42 2.78 -8.87 0.64
C VAL A 42 4.20 -8.72 1.16
N LEU A 43 5.05 -8.06 0.37
CA LEU A 43 6.41 -7.75 0.79
C LEU A 43 6.40 -6.93 2.07
N ARG A 44 7.30 -7.29 2.99
CA ARG A 44 7.51 -6.51 4.20
C ARG A 44 8.03 -5.13 3.81
N PHE A 45 7.61 -4.13 4.56
CA PHE A 45 8.13 -2.78 4.41
C PHE A 45 9.66 -2.79 4.49
N GLY A 46 10.33 -2.17 3.50
CA GLY A 46 11.79 -2.15 3.41
C GLY A 46 12.44 -3.36 2.72
N ALA A 47 11.67 -4.38 2.29
CA ALA A 47 12.22 -5.56 1.59
C ALA A 47 12.71 -5.26 0.16
N GLY A 48 12.57 -4.03 -0.32
CA GLY A 48 12.85 -3.64 -1.71
C GLY A 48 11.76 -4.12 -2.68
N PRO A 49 11.64 -3.51 -3.88
CA PRO A 49 10.65 -3.95 -4.87
C PRO A 49 11.01 -5.34 -5.40
N VAL A 50 10.03 -6.26 -5.40
CA VAL A 50 10.09 -7.46 -6.24
C VAL A 50 9.46 -7.10 -7.59
N ALA A 51 10.12 -7.47 -8.68
CA ALA A 51 9.64 -7.18 -10.03
C ALA A 51 8.20 -7.71 -10.20
N ALA A 52 7.29 -6.86 -10.69
CA ALA A 52 5.96 -7.30 -11.08
C ALA A 52 6.11 -8.26 -12.26
N ALA A 53 5.64 -9.49 -12.11
CA ALA A 53 5.58 -10.45 -13.21
C ALA A 53 4.33 -10.16 -14.05
N GLY A 54 4.56 -9.79 -15.32
CA GLY A 54 3.65 -9.95 -16.46
C GLY A 54 2.34 -9.16 -16.43
#